data_AF-A0A5M9H7J1-F1
#
_entry.id   AF-A0A5M9H7J1-F1
#
_cell.length_a   1.000
_cell.length_b   1.000
_cell.length_c   1.000
_cell.angle_alpha   90.00
_cell.angle_beta   90.00
_cell.angle_gamma   90.00
#
_symmetry.space_group_name_H-M   'P 1'
#
loop_
_entity.id
_entity.type
_entity.pdbx_description
1 polymer ?
#
loop_
_entity_poly.entity_id
_entity_poly.type
_entity_poly.pdbx_seq_one_letter_code
_entity_poly.pdbx_strand_id
1 'polypeptide(L)' 'MSSMVFTLGETMEEIGITKNKLSVESKVRPATISNLVNGEVGLVRFDTLKAILDALNELASEKGIDKTYRIEHVVQYIK' A
#
# COMPACT_ATOMS: atom_id res chain seq x y z
N MET A 1 0.96 14.52 19.66
CA MET A 1 -0.20 15.02 18.90
C MET A 1 -0.48 13.91 17.91
N SER A 2 -1.60 13.20 18.02
CA SER A 2 -1.74 11.95 17.27
C SER A 2 -2.25 12.16 15.85
N SER A 3 -1.73 11.41 14.88
CA SER A 3 -2.11 11.47 13.47
C SER A 3 -2.19 10.09 12.83
N MET A 4 -3.03 9.98 11.79
CA MET A 4 -3.02 8.85 10.87
C MET A 4 -2.08 9.17 9.70
N VAL A 5 -1.13 8.28 9.42
CA VAL A 5 -0.13 8.46 8.35
C VAL A 5 -0.21 7.27 7.41
N PHE A 6 -0.25 7.54 6.10
CA PHE A 6 -0.19 6.49 5.09
C PHE A 6 1.27 6.16 4.78
N THR A 7 1.67 4.91 4.96
CA THR A 7 3.04 4.40 4.80
C THR A 7 3.23 3.57 3.53
N LEU A 8 2.20 3.55 2.66
CA LEU A 8 2.21 2.77 1.43
C LEU A 8 3.37 3.16 0.50
N GLY A 9 3.73 4.45 0.44
CA GLY A 9 4.84 4.94 -0.37
C GLY A 9 6.18 4.30 0.04
N GLU A 10 6.49 4.30 1.34
CA GLU A 10 7.71 3.71 1.91
C GLU A 10 7.76 2.20 1.63
N THR A 11 6.63 1.52 1.78
CA THR A 11 6.49 0.09 1.47
C THR A 11 6.77 -0.21 0.00
N MET A 12 6.26 0.62 -0.90
CA MET A 12 6.52 0.45 -2.33
C MET A 12 7.98 0.71 -2.71
N GLU A 13 8.63 1.67 -2.04
CA GLU A 13 10.06 1.94 -2.21
C GLU A 13 10.91 0.76 -1.70
N GLU A 14 10.56 0.18 -0.55
CA GLU A 14 11.22 -1.01 0.01
C GLU A 14 11.13 -2.21 -0.96
N ILE A 15 9.96 -2.46 -1.55
CA ILE A 15 9.78 -3.53 -2.54
C ILE A 15 10.42 -3.13 -3.90
N GLY A 16 10.61 -1.83 -4.16
CA GLY A 16 11.08 -1.32 -5.45
C GLY A 16 10.07 -1.52 -6.57
N ILE A 17 8.82 -1.11 -6.33
CA ILE A 17 7.70 -1.15 -7.30
C ILE A 17 7.16 0.24 -7.58
N THR A 18 6.53 0.41 -8.74
CA THR A 18 5.89 1.67 -9.13
C THR A 18 4.39 1.67 -8.79
N LYS A 19 3.80 2.88 -8.68
CA LYS A 19 2.34 3.06 -8.49
C LYS A 19 1.53 2.30 -9.55
N ASN A 20 2.02 2.30 -10.80
CA ASN A 20 1.36 1.60 -11.90
C ASN A 20 1.40 0.08 -11.72
N LYS A 21 2.55 -0.50 -11.35
CA LYS A 21 2.66 -1.95 -11.11
C LYS A 21 1.72 -2.38 -9.98
N LEU A 22 1.68 -1.64 -8.87
CA LEU A 22 0.75 -1.91 -7.78
C LEU A 22 -0.72 -1.79 -8.23
N SER A 23 -1.04 -0.81 -9.06
CA SER A 23 -2.41 -0.63 -9.58
C SER A 23 -2.87 -1.80 -10.44
N VAL A 24 -1.98 -2.32 -11.29
CA VAL A 24 -2.27 -3.48 -12.15
C VAL A 24 -2.50 -4.72 -11.32
N GLU A 25 -1.61 -5.00 -10.36
CA GLU A 25 -1.65 -6.21 -9.54
C GLU A 25 -2.87 -6.21 -8.59
N SER A 26 -3.07 -5.11 -7.87
CA SER A 26 -4.20 -4.96 -6.93
C SER A 26 -5.54 -4.75 -7.62
N LYS A 27 -5.57 -4.49 -8.93
CA LYS A 27 -6.75 -4.06 -9.69
C LYS A 27 -7.42 -2.79 -9.12
N VAL A 28 -6.68 -2.01 -8.36
CA VAL A 28 -7.11 -0.71 -7.82
C VAL A 28 -6.76 0.38 -8.83
N ARG A 29 -7.67 1.34 -9.00
CA ARG A 29 -7.48 2.44 -9.96
C ARG A 29 -6.18 3.21 -9.64
N PRO A 30 -5.37 3.58 -10.64
CA PRO A 30 -4.12 4.33 -10.42
C PRO A 30 -4.27 5.64 -9.63
N ALA A 31 -5.40 6.34 -9.83
CA ALA A 31 -5.71 7.53 -9.06
C ALA A 31 -5.88 7.23 -7.57
N THR A 32 -6.56 6.12 -7.21
CA THR A 32 -6.74 5.71 -5.83
C THR A 32 -5.41 5.34 -5.17
N ILE A 33 -4.53 4.60 -5.87
CA ILE A 33 -3.18 4.30 -5.38
C ILE A 33 -2.38 5.59 -5.17
N SER A 34 -2.46 6.52 -6.12
CA SER A 34 -1.75 7.81 -6.02
C SER A 34 -2.23 8.63 -4.81
N ASN A 35 -3.54 8.72 -4.61
CA ASN A 35 -4.10 9.43 -3.46
C ASN A 35 -3.69 8.75 -2.15
N LEU A 36 -3.68 7.41 -2.09
CA LEU A 36 -3.25 6.67 -0.89
C LEU A 36 -1.79 6.93 -0.54
N VAL A 37 -0.91 6.91 -1.54
CA VAL A 37 0.52 7.21 -1.34
C VAL A 37 0.72 8.66 -0.88
N ASN A 38 -0.09 9.60 -1.37
CA ASN A 38 0.01 11.01 -1.00
C ASN A 38 -0.73 11.34 0.32
N GLY A 39 -1.45 10.38 0.92
CA GLY A 39 -2.27 10.59 2.10
C GLY A 39 -3.54 11.42 1.88
N GLU A 40 -3.97 11.59 0.63
CA GLU A 40 -5.12 12.43 0.22
C GLU A 40 -6.45 11.65 0.24
N VAL A 41 -6.59 10.67 1.14
CA VAL A 41 -7.74 9.77 1.18
C VAL A 41 -8.48 9.88 2.50
N GLY A 42 -9.73 10.37 2.45
CA GLY A 42 -10.62 10.42 3.62
C GLY A 42 -11.35 9.11 3.92
N LEU A 43 -11.44 8.20 2.95
CA LEU A 43 -12.12 6.91 3.09
C LEU A 43 -11.43 5.86 2.24
N VAL A 44 -11.11 4.72 2.86
CA VAL A 44 -10.68 3.51 2.17
C VAL A 44 -11.55 2.36 2.61
N ARG A 45 -11.99 1.55 1.65
CA ARG A 45 -12.77 0.35 1.94
C ARG A 45 -11.85 -0.81 2.27
N PHE A 46 -12.31 -1.73 3.11
CA PHE A 46 -11.53 -2.92 3.50
C PHE A 46 -11.21 -3.84 2.34
N ASP A 47 -12.08 -3.95 1.33
CA ASP A 47 -11.80 -4.70 0.10
C ASP A 47 -10.63 -4.11 -0.67
N THR A 48 -10.54 -2.77 -0.76
CA THR A 48 -9.39 -2.06 -1.35
C THR A 48 -8.11 -2.30 -0.55
N LEU A 49 -8.17 -2.23 0.79
CA LEU A 49 -7.01 -2.55 1.64
C LEU A 49 -6.54 -3.98 1.42
N LYS A 50 -7.46 -4.95 1.41
CA LYS A 50 -7.15 -6.35 1.17
C LYS A 50 -6.46 -6.53 -0.18
N ALA A 51 -7.03 -5.97 -1.25
CA ALA A 51 -6.46 -6.08 -2.60
C ALA A 51 -5.05 -5.49 -2.70
N ILE A 52 -4.79 -4.39 -1.99
CA ILE A 52 -3.45 -3.80 -1.91
C ILE A 52 -2.50 -4.73 -1.14
N LEU A 53 -2.91 -5.25 0.01
CA LEU A 53 -2.07 -6.15 0.81
C LEU A 53 -1.74 -7.45 0.09
N ASP A 54 -2.72 -8.05 -0.58
CA ASP A 54 -2.51 -9.25 -1.40
C ASP A 54 -1.44 -8.96 -2.48
N ALA A 55 -1.64 -7.88 -3.23
CA ALA A 55 -0.70 -7.45 -4.27
C ALA A 55 0.71 -7.14 -3.74
N LEU A 56 0.83 -6.46 -2.59
CA LEU A 56 2.12 -6.17 -1.97
C LEU A 56 2.87 -7.45 -1.60
N ASN A 57 2.17 -8.43 -1.01
CA ASN A 57 2.77 -9.70 -0.61
C ASN A 57 3.11 -10.58 -1.81
N GLU A 58 2.29 -10.59 -2.86
CA GLU A 58 2.59 -11.27 -4.12
C GLU A 58 3.85 -10.67 -4.76
N LEU A 59 3.92 -9.35 -4.91
CA LEU A 59 5.08 -8.65 -5.48
C LEU A 59 6.35 -8.81 -4.64
N ALA A 60 6.23 -8.86 -3.31
CA ALA A 60 7.33 -9.13 -2.40
C ALA A 60 7.87 -10.56 -2.60
N SER A 61 6.97 -11.54 -2.68
CA SER A 61 7.32 -12.93 -2.96
C SER A 61 8.00 -13.10 -4.33
N GLU A 62 7.51 -12.43 -5.38
CA GLU A 62 8.12 -12.43 -6.72
C GLU A 62 9.56 -11.89 -6.71
N LYS A 63 9.85 -10.94 -5.81
CA LYS A 63 11.17 -10.33 -5.64
C LYS A 63 12.07 -11.05 -4.64
N GLY A 64 11.61 -12.16 -4.04
CA GLY A 64 12.36 -12.91 -3.04
C GLY A 64 12.51 -12.17 -1.71
N ILE A 65 11.61 -11.24 -1.40
CA ILE A 65 11.58 -10.53 -0.12
C ILE A 65 10.85 -11.42 0.90
N ASP A 66 11.57 -11.93 1.90
CA ASP A 66 11.02 -12.74 2.99
C ASP A 66 10.36 -11.85 4.07
N LYS A 67 9.35 -11.08 3.66
CA LYS A 67 8.60 -10.17 4.54
C LYS A 67 7.13 -10.20 4.17
N THR A 68 6.28 -10.35 5.19
CA THR A 68 4.83 -10.22 5.03
C THR A 68 4.37 -8.80 5.36
N TYR A 69 3.83 -8.12 4.36
CA TYR A 69 3.22 -6.81 4.49
C TYR A 69 1.82 -6.89 5.09
N ARG A 70 1.57 -6.05 6.09
CA ARG A 70 0.33 -5.97 6.91
C ARG A 70 -0.32 -4.60 6.79
N ILE A 71 -1.50 -4.40 7.39
CA ILE A 71 -2.23 -3.11 7.37
C ILE A 71 -1.35 -1.92 7.79
N GLU A 72 -0.49 -2.12 8.79
CA GLU A 72 0.49 -1.12 9.27
C GLU A 72 1.49 -0.66 8.20
N HIS A 73 1.66 -1.41 7.12
CA HIS A 73 2.51 -1.04 6.00
C HIS A 73 1.75 -0.16 4.97
N VAL A 74 0.42 -0.07 5.10
CA VAL A 74 -0.42 0.84 4.29
C VAL A 74 -0.78 2.10 5.09
N VAL A 75 -1.12 1.96 6.37
CA VAL A 75 -1.54 3.06 7.24
C VAL A 75 -1.18 2.79 8.70
N GLN A 76 -0.69 3.81 9.41
CA GLN A 76 -0.32 3.76 10.82
C GLN A 76 -0.96 4.89 11.61
N TYR A 77 -1.20 4.62 12.90
CA TYR A 77 -1.55 5.64 13.88
C TYR A 77 -0.30 5.98 14.69
N ILE A 78 0.14 7.23 14.63
CA ILE A 78 1.28 7.76 15.37
C ILE A 78 0.73 8.64 16.50
N LYS A 79 1.17 8.42 17.75
CA LYS A 79 0.67 9.13 18.94
C LYS A 79 1.71 10.04 19.57
#